data_AF-A0A6M3J0V0-F1
#
_entry.id   AF-A0A6M3J0V0-F1
#
_cell.length_a   1.000
_cell.length_b   1.000
_cell.length_c   1.000
_cell.angle_alpha   90.00
_cell.angle_beta   90.00
_cell.angle_gamma   90.00
#
_symmetry.space_group_name_H-M   'P 1'
#
loop_
_entity.id
_entity.type
_entity.pdbx_description
1 polymer ?
#
loop_
_entity_poly.entity_id
_entity_poly.type
_entity_poly.pdbx_seq_one_letter_code
_entity_poly.pdbx_strand_id
1 'polypeptide(L)'
;MKITYIEKLFRPETLQVINSANEIIEEYQADGLNLTLRQLYYQFVARGLIKNEQAEYKRIGSIVNDARLAGKMDWSAIEDRTRNLIRNSHWTNPGEIIRAASRGFRLDHWDGQLHYIEVWIEKEALIGVIQKICEGLDVNYFACKGYVSQSEMWSASQRILDQYDNGRNTIIVHLGDHDPSGIDMTRDVLDRLNLFVKQEIYDGIIVKRIALNMDQILQYNPPSNPAKLSDSRSKDYISKHGNESWELDALEPRVLRDLIENTVSFYRDNNIYQVVLDKEKDYLGILKNVEDNWETL
;
A
#
# COMPACT_ATOMS: atom_id res chain seq x y z
N MET A 1 19.09 -5.31 -16.95
CA MET A 1 20.33 -5.37 -17.74
C MET A 1 20.80 -3.97 -18.17
N LYS A 2 22.08 -3.61 -17.99
CA LYS A 2 22.72 -2.42 -18.57
C LYS A 2 23.15 -2.72 -20.01
N ILE A 3 22.57 -2.03 -20.99
CA ILE A 3 22.87 -2.23 -22.43
C ILE A 3 23.18 -0.87 -23.03
N THR A 4 24.32 -0.77 -23.72
CA THR A 4 24.76 0.45 -24.42
C THR A 4 24.20 0.46 -25.84
N TYR A 5 23.44 1.50 -26.17
CA TYR A 5 22.90 1.73 -27.51
C TYR A 5 23.52 2.95 -28.20
N ILE A 6 23.98 3.95 -27.43
CA ILE A 6 24.70 5.11 -27.95
C ILE A 6 25.96 5.36 -27.13
N GLU A 7 27.01 5.87 -27.77
CA GLU A 7 28.14 6.44 -27.06
C GLU A 7 27.82 7.88 -26.66
N LYS A 8 27.90 8.17 -25.35
CA LYS A 8 27.64 9.51 -24.83
C LYS A 8 28.62 9.86 -23.73
N LEU A 9 29.25 11.02 -23.87
CA LEU A 9 30.12 11.59 -22.85
C LEU A 9 29.27 12.43 -21.88
N PHE A 10 29.39 12.12 -20.59
CA PHE A 10 28.71 12.83 -19.52
C PHE A 10 29.68 13.77 -18.82
N ARG A 11 29.20 14.96 -18.44
CA ARG A 11 29.96 15.85 -17.57
C ARG A 11 30.09 15.25 -16.17
N PRO A 12 31.13 15.58 -15.39
CA PRO A 12 31.34 15.05 -14.04
C PRO A 12 30.11 15.19 -13.13
N GLU A 13 29.43 16.33 -13.19
CA GLU A 13 28.24 16.60 -12.38
C GLU A 13 27.06 15.73 -12.80
N THR A 14 26.96 15.40 -14.09
CA THR A 14 25.93 14.47 -14.59
C THR A 14 26.22 13.03 -14.19
N LEU A 15 27.50 12.62 -14.18
CA LEU A 15 27.90 11.30 -13.69
C LEU A 15 27.58 11.12 -12.21
N GLN A 16 27.78 12.17 -11.40
CA GLN A 16 27.38 12.14 -9.99
C GLN A 16 25.88 11.89 -9.83
N VAL A 17 25.04 12.59 -10.59
CA VAL A 17 23.58 12.35 -10.59
C VAL A 17 23.24 10.92 -11.02
N ILE A 18 23.91 10.38 -12.05
CA ILE A 18 23.68 9.00 -12.50
C ILE A 18 24.07 7.98 -11.41
N ASN A 19 25.19 8.20 -10.72
CA ASN A 19 25.64 7.32 -9.65
C ASN A 19 24.67 7.36 -8.47
N SER A 20 24.28 8.54 -8.00
CA SER A 20 23.27 8.67 -6.94
C SER A 20 21.93 8.04 -7.34
N ALA A 21 21.54 8.14 -8.61
CA ALA A 21 20.35 7.47 -9.09
C ALA A 21 20.48 5.95 -9.04
N ASN A 22 21.61 5.38 -9.45
CA ASN A 22 21.86 3.94 -9.37
C ASN A 22 21.89 3.45 -7.91
N GLU A 23 22.49 4.19 -6.99
CA GLU A 23 22.51 3.85 -5.56
C GLU A 23 21.09 3.79 -4.97
N ILE A 24 20.27 4.81 -5.25
CA ILE A 24 18.85 4.83 -4.85
C ILE A 24 18.11 3.65 -5.47
N ILE A 25 18.32 3.38 -6.76
CA ILE A 25 17.66 2.26 -7.44
C ILE A 25 18.05 0.93 -6.79
N GLU A 26 19.34 0.70 -6.53
CA GLU A 26 19.86 -0.54 -5.95
C GLU A 26 19.31 -0.76 -4.53
N GLU A 27 19.18 0.31 -3.73
CA GLU A 27 18.54 0.29 -2.40
C GLU A 27 17.10 -0.24 -2.49
N TYR A 28 16.27 0.31 -3.39
CA TYR A 28 14.88 -0.14 -3.54
C TYR A 28 14.77 -1.53 -4.16
N GLN A 29 15.68 -1.88 -5.06
CA GLN A 29 15.70 -3.22 -5.66
C GLN A 29 16.07 -4.31 -4.65
N ALA A 30 16.89 -4.01 -3.65
CA ALA A 30 17.18 -4.92 -2.54
C ALA A 30 15.92 -5.29 -1.74
N ASP A 31 14.94 -4.38 -1.68
CA ASP A 31 13.63 -4.61 -1.06
C ASP A 31 12.57 -5.22 -2.02
N GLY A 32 12.99 -5.58 -3.24
CA GLY A 32 12.13 -6.13 -4.29
C GLY A 32 11.25 -5.09 -4.97
N LEU A 33 11.61 -3.81 -4.94
CA LEU A 33 10.83 -2.70 -5.51
C LEU A 33 11.55 -2.09 -6.72
N ASN A 34 10.80 -1.84 -7.80
CA ASN A 34 11.26 -0.99 -8.91
C ASN A 34 10.65 0.40 -8.80
N LEU A 35 11.44 1.41 -9.16
CA LEU A 35 11.01 2.82 -9.10
C LEU A 35 10.46 3.29 -10.44
N THR A 36 9.46 4.16 -10.42
CA THR A 36 9.14 5.02 -11.56
C THR A 36 10.09 6.22 -11.61
N LEU A 37 10.22 6.87 -12.77
CA LEU A 37 11.01 8.11 -12.89
C LEU A 37 10.55 9.19 -11.89
N ARG A 38 9.24 9.26 -11.64
CA ARG A 38 8.67 10.20 -10.66
C ARG A 38 9.06 9.85 -9.24
N GLN A 39 9.05 8.58 -8.86
CA GLN A 39 9.50 8.16 -7.54
C GLN A 39 11.00 8.42 -7.36
N LEU A 40 11.83 8.10 -8.36
CA LEU A 40 13.26 8.42 -8.32
C LEU A 40 13.48 9.93 -8.10
N TYR A 41 12.77 10.79 -8.82
CA TYR A 41 12.83 12.24 -8.60
C TYR A 41 12.49 12.62 -7.16
N TYR A 42 11.42 12.07 -6.58
CA TYR A 42 11.09 12.36 -5.18
C TYR A 42 12.13 11.83 -4.19
N GLN A 43 12.81 10.73 -4.50
CA GLN A 43 13.92 10.25 -3.68
C GLN A 43 15.12 11.21 -3.69
N PHE A 44 15.38 11.90 -4.80
CA PHE A 44 16.38 12.96 -4.85
C PHE A 44 15.94 14.19 -4.02
N VAL A 45 14.66 14.56 -4.08
CA VAL A 45 14.12 15.67 -3.28
C VAL A 45 14.18 15.34 -1.78
N ALA A 46 13.74 14.15 -1.38
CA ALA A 46 13.72 13.71 0.02
C ALA A 46 15.13 13.62 0.63
N ARG A 47 16.13 13.24 -0.17
CA ARG A 47 17.56 13.22 0.24
C ARG A 47 18.24 14.60 0.16
N GLY A 48 17.50 15.66 -0.18
CA GLY A 48 18.03 17.02 -0.29
C GLY A 48 19.03 17.23 -1.45
N LEU A 49 19.04 16.32 -2.44
CA LEU A 49 19.96 16.36 -3.57
C LEU A 49 19.52 17.36 -4.64
N ILE A 50 18.21 17.59 -4.78
CA ILE A 50 17.61 18.57 -5.69
C ILE A 50 16.42 19.26 -5.03
N LYS A 51 16.03 20.42 -5.57
CA LYS A 51 14.80 21.11 -5.18
C LYS A 51 13.58 20.46 -5.81
N ASN A 52 12.42 20.57 -5.15
CA ASN A 52 11.16 20.12 -5.69
C ASN A 52 10.61 21.10 -6.75
N GLU A 53 11.23 21.12 -7.92
CA GLU A 53 10.88 22.02 -9.02
C GLU A 53 10.70 21.26 -10.34
N GLN A 54 9.75 21.73 -11.17
CA GLN A 54 9.45 21.09 -12.46
C GLN A 54 10.66 21.08 -13.41
N ALA A 55 11.55 22.07 -13.30
CA ALA A 55 12.79 22.13 -14.07
C ALA A 55 13.74 20.97 -13.70
N GLU A 56 13.90 20.68 -12.41
CA GLU A 56 14.71 19.57 -11.92
C GLU A 56 14.10 18.22 -12.32
N TYR A 57 12.77 18.08 -12.29
CA TYR A 57 12.11 16.88 -12.79
C TYR A 57 12.45 16.60 -14.28
N LYS A 58 12.36 17.63 -15.13
CA LYS A 58 12.72 17.51 -16.56
C LYS A 58 14.20 17.17 -16.74
N ARG A 59 15.08 17.80 -15.95
CA ARG A 59 16.53 17.56 -15.97
C ARG A 59 16.85 16.11 -15.59
N ILE A 60 16.31 15.60 -14.49
CA ILE A 60 16.49 14.20 -14.06
C ILE A 60 15.96 13.24 -15.12
N GLY A 61 14.79 13.51 -15.71
CA GLY A 61 14.25 12.71 -16.81
C GLY A 61 15.19 12.62 -18.01
N SER A 62 15.78 13.75 -18.42
CA SER A 62 16.77 13.77 -19.50
C SER A 62 18.02 12.96 -19.17
N ILE A 63 18.56 13.12 -17.95
CA ILE A 63 19.78 12.43 -17.51
C ILE A 63 19.55 10.92 -17.43
N VAL A 64 18.43 10.49 -16.86
CA VAL A 64 18.06 9.06 -16.76
C VAL A 64 17.91 8.44 -18.15
N ASN A 65 17.25 9.14 -19.08
CA ASN A 65 17.11 8.68 -20.46
C ASN A 65 18.48 8.49 -21.12
N ASP A 66 19.35 9.49 -21.03
CA ASP A 66 20.69 9.45 -21.59
C ASP A 66 21.55 8.33 -20.96
N ALA A 67 21.46 8.17 -19.64
CA ALA A 67 22.19 7.15 -18.90
C ALA A 67 21.78 5.73 -19.32
N ARG A 68 20.48 5.49 -19.55
CA ARG A 68 19.97 4.20 -20.06
C ARG A 68 20.49 3.93 -21.47
N LEU A 69 20.39 4.91 -22.37
CA LEU A 69 20.90 4.77 -23.74
C LEU A 69 22.41 4.52 -23.79
N ALA A 70 23.17 5.12 -22.87
CA ALA A 70 24.62 4.95 -22.79
C ALA A 70 25.09 3.73 -21.97
N GLY A 71 24.16 2.86 -21.54
CA GLY A 71 24.48 1.67 -20.74
C GLY A 71 25.00 1.96 -19.34
N LYS A 72 24.78 3.17 -18.81
CA LYS A 72 25.18 3.59 -17.45
C LYS A 72 24.11 3.31 -16.40
N MET A 73 22.88 3.03 -16.82
CA MET A 73 21.74 2.67 -15.96
C MET A 73 21.03 1.43 -16.50
N ASP A 74 20.52 0.59 -15.60
CA ASP A 74 19.83 -0.63 -15.97
C ASP A 74 18.48 -0.32 -16.65
N TRP A 75 18.18 -0.98 -17.76
CA TRP A 75 16.92 -0.81 -18.48
C TRP A 75 15.69 -1.24 -17.67
N SER A 76 15.80 -2.19 -16.75
CA SER A 76 14.71 -2.65 -15.88
C SER A 76 14.64 -1.91 -14.54
N ALA A 77 15.58 -0.99 -14.25
CA ALA A 77 15.60 -0.27 -12.99
C ALA A 77 14.48 0.77 -12.83
N ILE A 78 14.04 1.36 -13.95
CA ILE A 78 13.00 2.38 -13.97
C ILE A 78 11.80 1.89 -14.79
N GLU A 79 10.67 1.75 -14.12
CA GLU A 79 9.42 1.25 -14.67
C GLU A 79 8.47 2.38 -15.06
N ASP A 80 7.82 2.28 -16.23
CA ASP A 80 6.69 3.14 -16.61
C ASP A 80 5.39 2.38 -16.42
N ARG A 81 4.78 2.55 -15.25
CA ARG A 81 3.54 1.84 -14.86
C ARG A 81 2.30 2.32 -15.62
N THR A 82 2.39 3.42 -16.38
CA THR A 82 1.25 4.04 -17.06
C THR A 82 1.16 3.69 -18.55
N ARG A 83 2.21 3.10 -19.11
CA ARG A 83 2.32 2.83 -20.55
C ARG A 83 2.72 1.38 -20.80
N ASN A 84 1.90 0.47 -20.28
CA ASN A 84 2.03 -0.95 -20.62
C ASN A 84 1.45 -1.18 -22.02
N LEU A 85 2.20 -1.92 -22.84
CA LEU A 85 1.70 -2.42 -24.13
C LEU A 85 0.50 -3.33 -23.84
N ILE A 86 -0.71 -2.83 -24.13
CA ILE A 86 -1.92 -3.65 -24.13
C ILE A 86 -1.85 -4.52 -25.38
N ARG A 87 -1.51 -5.79 -25.19
CA ARG A 87 -1.57 -6.81 -26.22
C ARG A 87 -2.49 -7.93 -25.75
N ASN A 88 -3.09 -8.63 -26.71
CA ASN A 88 -3.77 -9.88 -26.40
C ASN A 88 -2.75 -10.88 -25.83
N SER A 89 -3.17 -11.63 -24.83
CA SER A 89 -2.40 -12.76 -24.34
C SER A 89 -2.36 -13.83 -25.44
N HIS A 90 -1.16 -14.21 -25.84
CA HIS A 90 -0.93 -15.33 -26.75
C HIS A 90 -0.15 -16.41 -26.00
N TRP A 91 -0.53 -17.65 -26.23
CA TRP A 91 0.04 -18.83 -25.59
C TRP A 91 0.43 -19.81 -26.68
N THR A 92 1.58 -20.46 -26.52
CA THR A 92 2.11 -21.42 -27.49
C THR A 92 1.37 -22.76 -27.41
N ASN A 93 0.87 -23.10 -26.22
CA ASN A 93 0.10 -24.32 -25.94
C ASN A 93 -0.87 -24.11 -24.76
N PRO A 94 -1.84 -25.03 -24.55
CA PRO A 94 -2.78 -24.96 -23.42
C PRO A 94 -2.11 -24.96 -22.02
N GLY A 95 -0.98 -25.65 -21.85
CA GLY A 95 -0.25 -25.62 -20.57
C GLY A 95 0.18 -24.21 -20.16
N GLU A 96 0.60 -23.36 -21.09
CA GLU A 96 1.03 -21.99 -20.79
C GLU A 96 -0.08 -21.10 -20.21
N ILE A 97 -1.33 -21.24 -20.69
CA ILE A 97 -2.46 -20.50 -20.11
C ILE A 97 -2.81 -21.02 -18.71
N ILE A 98 -2.69 -22.33 -18.48
CA ILE A 98 -2.89 -22.93 -17.14
C ILE A 98 -1.81 -22.42 -16.18
N ARG A 99 -0.55 -22.38 -16.58
CA ARG A 99 0.55 -21.79 -15.80
C ARG A 99 0.27 -20.33 -15.46
N ALA A 100 -0.20 -19.57 -16.45
CA ALA A 100 -0.53 -18.16 -16.26
C ALA A 100 -1.68 -17.99 -15.25
N ALA A 101 -2.75 -18.77 -15.37
CA ALA A 101 -3.86 -18.78 -14.43
C ALA A 101 -3.40 -19.21 -13.02
N SER A 102 -2.55 -20.22 -12.92
CA SER A 102 -2.01 -20.75 -11.65
C SER A 102 -1.25 -19.69 -10.85
N ARG A 103 -0.49 -18.81 -11.52
CA ARG A 103 0.21 -17.71 -10.85
C ARG A 103 -0.72 -16.69 -10.21
N GLY A 104 -1.93 -16.54 -10.75
CA GLY A 104 -2.97 -15.65 -10.21
C GLY A 104 -4.00 -16.37 -9.34
N PHE A 105 -3.89 -17.69 -9.18
CA PHE A 105 -4.84 -18.45 -8.38
C PHE A 105 -4.61 -18.17 -6.89
N ARG A 106 -5.67 -17.72 -6.22
CA ARG A 106 -5.74 -17.50 -4.78
C ARG A 106 -7.13 -17.88 -4.30
N LEU A 107 -7.21 -18.52 -3.15
CA LEU A 107 -8.44 -18.58 -2.38
C LEU A 107 -8.51 -17.36 -1.46
N ASP A 108 -9.72 -16.99 -1.01
CA ASP A 108 -9.88 -16.04 0.10
C ASP A 108 -9.33 -16.72 1.36
N HIS A 109 -8.15 -16.31 1.85
CA HIS A 109 -7.53 -16.92 3.03
C HIS A 109 -8.34 -16.65 4.31
N TRP A 110 -9.28 -15.70 4.25
CA TRP A 110 -10.21 -15.37 5.32
C TRP A 110 -11.56 -16.11 5.21
N ASP A 111 -11.70 -17.04 4.28
CA ASP A 111 -12.89 -17.89 4.19
C ASP A 111 -13.09 -18.68 5.49
N GLY A 112 -14.31 -18.67 6.02
CA GLY A 112 -14.67 -19.28 7.31
C GLY A 112 -14.21 -18.55 8.57
N GLN A 113 -13.49 -17.42 8.47
CA GLN A 113 -13.14 -16.60 9.64
C GLN A 113 -14.38 -15.89 10.20
N LEU A 114 -14.40 -15.65 11.52
CA LEU A 114 -15.45 -14.84 12.18
C LEU A 114 -15.40 -13.37 11.77
N HIS A 115 -14.21 -12.90 11.37
CA HIS A 115 -13.94 -11.49 11.12
C HIS A 115 -13.60 -11.24 9.66
N TYR A 116 -14.20 -10.20 9.10
CA TYR A 116 -13.79 -9.59 7.84
C TYR A 116 -12.99 -8.32 8.16
N ILE A 117 -11.79 -8.18 7.58
CA ILE A 117 -10.87 -7.10 7.95
C ILE A 117 -10.55 -6.22 6.75
N GLU A 118 -10.65 -4.90 6.94
CA GLU A 118 -10.12 -3.90 5.99
C GLU A 118 -9.13 -2.96 6.69
N VAL A 119 -8.06 -2.58 6.01
CA VAL A 119 -7.04 -1.63 6.50
C VAL A 119 -7.20 -0.28 5.79
N TRP A 120 -7.63 0.74 6.52
CA TRP A 120 -7.95 2.06 6.00
C TRP A 120 -6.89 3.07 6.44
N ILE A 121 -6.26 3.74 5.48
CA ILE A 121 -5.22 4.74 5.73
C ILE A 121 -5.63 6.11 5.22
N GLU A 122 -5.50 7.13 6.05
CA GLU A 122 -5.76 8.52 5.68
C GLU A 122 -4.81 9.01 4.57
N LYS A 123 -3.51 8.71 4.72
CA LYS A 123 -2.43 9.28 3.92
C LYS A 123 -2.15 8.45 2.65
N GLU A 124 -2.50 8.99 1.48
CA GLU A 124 -2.22 8.34 0.19
C GLU A 124 -0.74 8.05 -0.04
N ALA A 125 0.16 8.93 0.43
CA ALA A 125 1.60 8.77 0.25
C ALA A 125 2.15 7.46 0.85
N LEU A 126 1.47 6.89 1.84
CA LEU A 126 1.86 5.65 2.51
C LEU A 126 1.23 4.39 1.90
N ILE A 127 0.38 4.52 0.88
CA ILE A 127 -0.37 3.38 0.31
C ILE A 127 0.54 2.26 -0.17
N GLY A 128 1.71 2.57 -0.75
CA GLY A 128 2.64 1.55 -1.23
C GLY A 128 3.28 0.73 -0.12
N VAL A 129 3.46 1.32 1.08
CA VAL A 129 3.94 0.60 2.27
C VAL A 129 2.86 -0.34 2.78
N ILE A 130 1.62 0.18 2.92
CA ILE A 130 0.46 -0.58 3.41
C ILE A 130 0.11 -1.73 2.48
N GLN A 131 0.12 -1.49 1.16
CA GLN A 131 -0.18 -2.47 0.13
C GLN A 131 0.64 -3.76 0.32
N LYS A 132 1.97 -3.66 0.45
CA LYS A 132 2.84 -4.82 0.61
C LYS A 132 2.52 -5.63 1.87
N ILE A 133 2.10 -4.96 2.94
CA ILE A 133 1.73 -5.60 4.21
C ILE A 133 0.39 -6.32 4.06
N CYS A 134 -0.61 -5.61 3.54
CA CYS A 134 -1.97 -6.13 3.38
C CYS A 134 -2.05 -7.29 2.37
N GLU A 135 -1.32 -7.22 1.26
CA GLU A 135 -1.19 -8.33 0.29
C GLU A 135 -0.57 -9.57 0.94
N GLY A 136 0.39 -9.40 1.85
CA GLY A 136 0.99 -10.52 2.60
C GLY A 136 0.05 -11.15 3.64
N LEU A 137 -0.99 -10.42 4.06
CA LEU A 137 -1.99 -10.86 5.04
C LEU A 137 -3.32 -11.27 4.39
N ASP A 138 -3.43 -11.14 3.07
CA ASP A 138 -4.66 -11.32 2.28
C ASP A 138 -5.84 -10.49 2.82
N VAL A 139 -5.59 -9.22 3.17
CA VAL A 139 -6.63 -8.29 3.64
C VAL A 139 -6.79 -7.12 2.68
N ASN A 140 -8.03 -6.62 2.57
CA ASN A 140 -8.33 -5.45 1.75
C ASN A 140 -7.76 -4.18 2.38
N TYR A 141 -7.35 -3.23 1.55
CA TYR A 141 -6.84 -1.93 2.00
C TYR A 141 -7.43 -0.77 1.20
N PHE A 142 -7.54 0.39 1.83
CA PHE A 142 -8.18 1.58 1.26
C PHE A 142 -7.46 2.86 1.69
N ALA A 143 -7.21 3.76 0.74
CA ALA A 143 -6.68 5.10 1.02
C ALA A 143 -7.81 6.13 1.05
N CYS A 144 -8.10 6.67 2.24
CA CYS A 144 -9.22 7.59 2.46
C CYS A 144 -9.01 8.97 1.83
N LYS A 145 -7.75 9.45 1.80
CA LYS A 145 -7.36 10.80 1.33
C LYS A 145 -8.05 11.93 2.10
N GLY A 146 -7.99 11.87 3.43
CA GLY A 146 -8.83 12.68 4.30
C GLY A 146 -10.22 12.05 4.46
N TYR A 147 -11.26 12.88 4.61
CA TYR A 147 -12.64 12.40 4.75
C TYR A 147 -13.09 11.61 3.51
N VAL A 148 -13.59 10.40 3.75
CA VAL A 148 -14.01 9.47 2.69
C VAL A 148 -15.22 10.05 1.93
N SER A 149 -15.26 9.91 0.60
CA SER A 149 -16.40 10.39 -0.18
C SER A 149 -17.69 9.61 0.16
N GLN A 150 -18.87 10.19 -0.10
CA GLN A 150 -20.14 9.48 0.14
C GLN A 150 -20.30 8.23 -0.73
N SER A 151 -19.81 8.26 -1.97
CA SER A 151 -19.84 7.10 -2.86
C SER A 151 -19.00 5.95 -2.31
N GLU A 152 -17.79 6.25 -1.83
CA GLU A 152 -16.90 5.24 -1.23
C GLU A 152 -17.48 4.68 0.09
N MET A 153 -18.05 5.54 0.94
CA MET A 153 -18.71 5.07 2.17
C MET A 153 -19.92 4.18 1.87
N TRP A 154 -20.74 4.55 0.88
CA TRP A 154 -21.87 3.73 0.47
C TRP A 154 -21.41 2.37 -0.06
N SER A 155 -20.41 2.35 -0.95
CA SER A 155 -19.82 1.12 -1.47
C SER A 155 -19.22 0.25 -0.38
N ALA A 156 -18.53 0.85 0.60
CA ALA A 156 -18.01 0.14 1.77
C ALA A 156 -19.13 -0.47 2.61
N SER A 157 -20.19 0.29 2.89
CA SER A 157 -21.35 -0.22 3.62
C SER A 157 -22.03 -1.38 2.90
N GLN A 158 -22.17 -1.34 1.56
CA GLN A 158 -22.75 -2.46 0.82
C GLN A 158 -21.90 -3.74 0.94
N ARG A 159 -20.56 -3.61 0.89
CA ARG A 159 -19.68 -4.75 1.15
C ARG A 159 -19.85 -5.26 2.58
N ILE A 160 -19.89 -4.38 3.57
CA ILE A 160 -20.04 -4.76 4.98
C ILE A 160 -21.37 -5.50 5.24
N LEU A 161 -22.46 -5.09 4.58
CA LEU A 161 -23.74 -5.80 4.64
C LEU A 161 -23.61 -7.24 4.12
N ASP A 162 -22.97 -7.43 2.97
CA ASP A 162 -22.71 -8.75 2.41
C ASP A 162 -21.85 -9.60 3.37
N GLN A 163 -20.84 -9.02 4.00
CA GLN A 163 -20.00 -9.72 4.98
C GLN A 163 -20.78 -10.14 6.23
N TYR A 164 -21.65 -9.27 6.72
CA TYR A 164 -22.53 -9.56 7.85
C TYR A 164 -23.53 -10.68 7.51
N ASP A 165 -24.13 -10.66 6.32
CA ASP A 165 -25.04 -11.71 5.86
C ASP A 165 -24.34 -13.07 5.71
N ASN A 166 -23.02 -13.06 5.45
CA ASN A 166 -22.15 -14.24 5.49
C ASN A 166 -21.66 -14.61 6.90
N GLY A 167 -22.19 -13.97 7.95
CA GLY A 167 -21.88 -14.27 9.34
C GLY A 167 -20.55 -13.70 9.85
N ARG A 168 -19.95 -12.75 9.13
CA ARG A 168 -18.66 -12.12 9.49
C ARG A 168 -18.85 -10.73 10.09
N ASN A 169 -18.22 -10.48 11.22
CA ASN A 169 -18.14 -9.14 11.81
C ASN A 169 -17.01 -8.35 11.15
N THR A 170 -17.26 -7.09 10.82
CA THR A 170 -16.30 -6.21 10.14
C THR A 170 -15.39 -5.52 11.15
N ILE A 171 -14.07 -5.64 10.96
CA ILE A 171 -13.05 -4.87 11.65
C ILE A 171 -12.36 -3.94 10.64
N ILE A 172 -12.51 -2.64 10.83
CA ILE A 172 -11.77 -1.64 10.06
C ILE A 172 -10.58 -1.19 10.89
N VAL A 173 -9.39 -1.55 10.44
CA VAL A 173 -8.11 -1.12 11.01
C VAL A 173 -7.78 0.25 10.43
N HIS A 174 -7.94 1.31 11.23
CA HIS A 174 -7.77 2.69 10.77
C HIS A 174 -6.40 3.26 11.18
N LEU A 175 -5.70 3.87 10.22
CA LEU A 175 -4.45 4.59 10.41
C LEU A 175 -4.63 6.04 9.93
N GLY A 176 -4.36 7.01 10.79
CA GLY A 176 -4.44 8.43 10.45
C GLY A 176 -3.51 9.31 11.27
N ASP A 177 -3.45 10.58 10.91
CA ASP A 177 -2.61 11.56 11.59
C ASP A 177 -3.15 11.82 13.01
N HIS A 178 -2.27 12.11 13.96
CA HIS A 178 -2.66 12.53 15.30
C HIS A 178 -2.89 14.04 15.31
N ASP A 179 -3.96 14.49 14.67
CA ASP A 179 -4.40 15.88 14.62
C ASP A 179 -5.94 15.98 14.81
N PRO A 180 -6.53 17.20 14.91
CA PRO A 180 -7.96 17.34 15.14
C PRO A 180 -8.86 16.63 14.10
N SER A 181 -8.45 16.63 12.83
CA SER A 181 -9.20 15.98 11.74
C SER A 181 -8.94 14.48 11.68
N GLY A 182 -7.68 14.04 11.81
CA GLY A 182 -7.31 12.63 11.73
C GLY A 182 -7.94 11.78 12.83
N ILE A 183 -8.09 12.31 14.06
CA ILE A 183 -8.85 11.63 15.13
C ILE A 183 -10.34 11.59 14.81
N ASP A 184 -10.89 12.70 14.31
CA ASP A 184 -12.31 12.82 13.96
C ASP A 184 -12.71 11.86 12.85
N MET A 185 -11.85 11.65 11.86
CA MET A 185 -12.11 10.78 10.71
C MET A 185 -12.39 9.33 11.11
N THR A 186 -11.74 8.81 12.16
CA THR A 186 -12.08 7.47 12.68
C THR A 186 -13.54 7.39 13.12
N ARG A 187 -14.01 8.44 13.83
CA ARG A 187 -15.41 8.55 14.26
C ARG A 187 -16.36 8.78 13.08
N ASP A 188 -15.98 9.65 12.13
CA ASP A 188 -16.76 9.92 10.91
C ASP A 188 -17.00 8.65 10.09
N VAL A 189 -15.97 7.80 9.94
CA VAL A 189 -16.09 6.50 9.26
C VAL A 189 -17.14 5.64 9.93
N LEU A 190 -17.07 5.44 11.25
CA LEU A 190 -18.05 4.61 11.97
C LEU A 190 -19.46 5.20 11.87
N ASP A 191 -19.63 6.50 12.14
CA ASP A 191 -20.91 7.17 12.09
C ASP A 191 -21.55 7.02 10.72
N ARG A 192 -20.79 7.23 9.64
CA ARG A 192 -21.31 7.15 8.27
C ARG A 192 -21.54 5.73 7.79
N LEU A 193 -20.75 4.74 8.23
CA LEU A 193 -21.09 3.34 7.99
C LEU A 193 -22.43 3.01 8.63
N ASN A 194 -22.65 3.44 9.88
CA ASN A 194 -23.89 3.24 10.62
C ASN A 194 -25.10 3.93 9.94
N LEU A 195 -24.91 5.03 9.21
CA LEU A 195 -25.99 5.65 8.43
C LEU A 195 -26.54 4.76 7.30
N PHE A 196 -25.70 3.88 6.74
CA PHE A 196 -26.04 3.07 5.57
C PHE A 196 -26.35 1.60 5.90
N VAL A 197 -26.21 1.18 7.16
CA VAL A 197 -26.52 -0.18 7.62
C VAL A 197 -27.68 -0.16 8.63
N LYS A 198 -28.26 -1.32 8.91
CA LYS A 198 -29.32 -1.45 9.92
C LYS A 198 -28.74 -1.42 11.34
N GLN A 199 -29.53 -0.95 12.32
CA GLN A 199 -29.11 -0.88 13.74
C GLN A 199 -28.63 -2.21 14.31
N GLU A 200 -29.20 -3.34 13.88
CA GLU A 200 -28.79 -4.69 14.30
C GLU A 200 -27.35 -5.05 13.91
N ILE A 201 -26.75 -4.33 12.96
CA ILE A 201 -25.41 -4.57 12.42
C ILE A 201 -24.36 -3.71 13.14
N TYR A 202 -24.78 -2.70 13.91
CA TYR A 202 -23.86 -1.73 14.51
C TYR A 202 -22.81 -2.42 15.40
N ASP A 203 -23.21 -3.44 16.18
CA ASP A 203 -22.30 -4.20 17.04
C ASP A 203 -21.36 -5.13 16.24
N GLY A 204 -21.70 -5.41 14.98
CA GLY A 204 -20.88 -6.17 14.03
C GLY A 204 -19.85 -5.32 13.29
N ILE A 205 -19.77 -4.01 13.52
CA ILE A 205 -18.82 -3.10 12.87
C ILE A 205 -17.92 -2.43 13.92
N ILE A 206 -16.62 -2.68 13.84
CA ILE A 206 -15.63 -2.08 14.74
C ILE A 206 -14.62 -1.30 13.92
N VAL A 207 -14.53 0.01 14.15
CA VAL A 207 -13.44 0.85 13.60
C VAL A 207 -12.37 1.01 14.67
N LYS A 208 -11.21 0.38 14.47
CA LYS A 208 -10.10 0.35 15.42
C LYS A 208 -8.96 1.23 14.92
N ARG A 209 -8.79 2.39 15.55
CA ARG A 209 -7.64 3.27 15.31
C ARG A 209 -6.37 2.67 15.93
N ILE A 210 -5.45 2.22 15.09
CA ILE A 210 -4.19 1.60 15.53
C ILE A 210 -2.99 2.54 15.43
N ALA A 211 -3.09 3.63 14.69
CA ALA A 211 -2.07 4.64 14.55
C ALA A 211 -2.67 5.97 14.07
N LEU A 212 -2.07 7.13 14.35
CA LEU A 212 -1.04 7.39 15.36
C LEU A 212 -1.75 7.77 16.68
N ASN A 213 -1.38 7.13 17.79
CA ASN A 213 -1.95 7.34 19.14
C ASN A 213 -0.90 7.90 20.11
N MET A 214 -1.33 8.51 21.23
CA MET A 214 -0.43 9.20 22.17
C MET A 214 0.63 8.29 22.81
N ASP A 215 0.30 7.05 23.10
CA ASP A 215 1.23 6.04 23.60
C ASP A 215 2.39 5.80 22.62
N GLN A 216 2.09 5.75 21.33
CA GLN A 216 3.07 5.60 20.26
C GLN A 216 3.90 6.88 20.08
N ILE A 217 3.28 8.05 20.20
CA ILE A 217 3.99 9.34 20.17
C ILE A 217 5.02 9.39 21.31
N LEU A 218 4.63 9.01 22.53
CA LEU A 218 5.53 8.96 23.68
C LEU A 218 6.65 7.93 23.50
N GLN A 219 6.35 6.78 22.89
CA GLN A 219 7.31 5.71 22.67
C GLN A 219 8.33 6.04 21.58
N TYR A 220 7.88 6.53 20.42
CA TYR A 220 8.72 6.72 19.23
C TYR A 220 9.24 8.15 19.09
N ASN A 221 8.70 9.10 19.89
CA ASN A 221 9.05 10.51 19.89
C ASN A 221 9.16 11.12 18.46
N PRO A 222 8.16 10.95 17.59
CA PRO A 222 8.19 11.51 16.25
C PRO A 222 8.15 13.05 16.30
N PRO A 223 8.70 13.74 15.28
CA PRO A 223 8.64 15.20 15.20
C PRO A 223 7.19 15.71 15.26
N SER A 224 6.94 16.70 16.11
CA SER A 224 5.66 17.37 16.23
C SER A 224 5.53 18.55 15.26
N ASN A 225 4.29 18.89 14.95
CA ASN A 225 3.88 20.11 14.26
C ASN A 225 2.92 20.90 15.17
N PRO A 226 2.78 22.22 15.01
CA PRO A 226 1.73 22.97 15.68
C PRO A 226 0.34 22.48 15.24
N ALA A 227 -0.57 22.29 16.19
CA ALA A 227 -1.95 21.91 15.90
C ALA A 227 -2.63 22.96 15.00
N LYS A 228 -3.37 22.51 13.99
CA LYS A 228 -4.06 23.39 13.02
C LYS A 228 -5.18 24.18 13.71
N LEU A 229 -4.88 25.40 14.16
CA LEU A 229 -5.82 26.29 14.84
C LEU A 229 -7.04 26.69 14.00
N SER A 230 -6.94 26.61 12.67
CA SER A 230 -8.05 26.88 11.75
C SER A 230 -9.08 25.76 11.70
N ASP A 231 -8.77 24.57 12.24
CA ASP A 231 -9.74 23.47 12.33
C ASP A 231 -10.80 23.80 13.39
N SER A 232 -12.08 23.62 13.05
CA SER A 232 -13.19 23.86 13.98
C SER A 232 -13.12 22.96 15.22
N ARG A 233 -12.43 21.81 15.12
CA ARG A 233 -12.23 20.81 16.17
C ARG A 233 -10.97 21.06 17.02
N SER A 234 -10.17 22.07 16.65
CA SER A 234 -8.89 22.37 17.31
C SER A 234 -9.05 22.64 18.81
N LYS A 235 -10.12 23.30 19.25
CA LYS A 235 -10.35 23.62 20.68
C LYS A 235 -10.43 22.37 21.56
N ASP A 236 -11.25 21.40 21.15
CA ASP A 236 -11.45 20.15 21.91
C ASP A 236 -10.20 19.29 21.86
N TYR A 237 -9.51 19.27 20.72
CA TYR A 237 -8.24 18.58 20.56
C TYR A 237 -7.17 19.18 21.49
N ILE A 238 -6.99 20.50 21.50
CA ILE A 238 -6.01 21.19 22.32
C ILE A 238 -6.24 20.95 23.81
N SER A 239 -7.51 20.96 24.23
CA SER A 239 -7.89 20.64 25.61
C SER A 239 -7.44 19.24 26.05
N LYS A 240 -7.45 18.26 25.12
CA LYS A 240 -7.13 16.85 25.42
C LYS A 240 -5.67 16.48 25.18
N HIS A 241 -5.05 17.02 24.14
CA HIS A 241 -3.76 16.56 23.60
C HIS A 241 -2.69 17.66 23.56
N GLY A 242 -3.07 18.93 23.78
CA GLY A 242 -2.17 20.07 23.71
C GLY A 242 -2.09 20.70 22.32
N ASN A 243 -1.13 21.61 22.15
CA ASN A 243 -1.01 22.45 20.94
C ASN A 243 -0.15 21.81 19.83
N GLU A 244 0.15 20.52 19.93
CA GLU A 244 0.98 19.79 19.00
C GLU A 244 0.17 18.72 18.27
N SER A 245 0.57 18.39 17.05
CA SER A 245 -0.01 17.36 16.20
C SER A 245 1.09 16.57 15.50
N TRP A 246 0.82 15.33 15.13
CA TRP A 246 1.80 14.44 14.53
C TRP A 246 1.27 13.78 13.27
N GLU A 247 2.12 13.68 12.27
CA GLU A 247 1.80 13.06 10.98
C GLU A 247 2.15 11.57 11.04
N LEU A 248 1.34 10.74 10.39
CA LEU A 248 1.52 9.29 10.34
C LEU A 248 2.81 8.89 9.62
N ASP A 249 3.26 9.70 8.65
CA ASP A 249 4.49 9.50 7.90
C ASP A 249 5.77 9.72 8.72
N ALA A 250 5.64 10.24 9.94
CA ALA A 250 6.73 10.33 10.90
C ALA A 250 7.07 8.97 11.55
N LEU A 251 6.19 7.97 11.45
CA LEU A 251 6.49 6.61 11.90
C LEU A 251 7.32 5.84 10.87
N GLU A 252 8.28 5.06 11.35
CA GLU A 252 9.02 4.15 10.48
C GLU A 252 8.08 3.09 9.86
N PRO A 253 8.27 2.72 8.58
CA PRO A 253 7.46 1.70 7.90
C PRO A 253 7.38 0.36 8.66
N ARG A 254 8.42 0.00 9.42
CA ARG A 254 8.43 -1.22 10.25
C ARG A 254 7.42 -1.14 11.39
N VAL A 255 7.27 0.03 12.02
CA VAL A 255 6.28 0.22 13.09
C VAL A 255 4.87 0.06 12.54
N LEU A 256 4.58 0.65 11.37
CA LEU A 256 3.28 0.49 10.70
C LEU A 256 2.98 -0.98 10.37
N ARG A 257 3.98 -1.71 9.86
CA ARG A 257 3.88 -3.16 9.62
C ARG A 257 3.52 -3.91 10.88
N ASP A 258 4.29 -3.73 11.95
CA ASP A 258 4.10 -4.48 13.19
C ASP A 258 2.71 -4.18 13.79
N LEU A 259 2.24 -2.93 13.72
CA LEU A 259 0.90 -2.57 14.21
C LEU A 259 -0.22 -3.25 13.41
N ILE A 260 -0.10 -3.29 12.08
CA ILE A 260 -1.09 -3.95 11.21
C ILE A 260 -1.05 -5.45 11.40
N GLU A 261 0.12 -6.08 11.30
CA GLU A 261 0.29 -7.53 11.43
C GLU A 261 -0.22 -8.02 12.79
N ASN A 262 0.11 -7.34 13.89
CA ASN A 262 -0.36 -7.71 15.22
C ASN A 262 -1.88 -7.55 15.34
N THR A 263 -2.46 -6.47 14.81
CA THR A 263 -3.90 -6.23 14.88
C THR A 263 -4.67 -7.25 14.06
N VAL A 264 -4.23 -7.50 12.82
CA VAL A 264 -4.86 -8.47 11.92
C VAL A 264 -4.75 -9.88 12.51
N SER A 265 -3.56 -10.27 12.99
CA SER A 265 -3.33 -11.58 13.59
C SER A 265 -4.18 -11.80 14.85
N PHE A 266 -4.46 -10.76 15.62
CA PHE A 266 -5.35 -10.85 16.79
C PHE A 266 -6.76 -11.30 16.44
N TYR A 267 -7.27 -10.91 15.26
CA TYR A 267 -8.61 -11.28 14.79
C TYR A 267 -8.62 -12.52 13.88
N ARG A 268 -7.46 -13.16 13.67
CA ARG A 268 -7.33 -14.33 12.80
C ARG A 268 -7.30 -15.62 13.61
N ASP A 269 -8.18 -16.55 13.27
CA ASP A 269 -8.01 -17.95 13.67
C ASP A 269 -6.99 -18.62 12.74
N ASN A 270 -5.81 -18.90 13.28
CA ASN A 270 -4.72 -19.49 12.49
C ASN A 270 -5.02 -20.92 12.01
N ASN A 271 -5.89 -21.68 12.69
CA ASN A 271 -6.25 -23.02 12.25
C ASN A 271 -7.14 -22.95 11.00
N ILE A 272 -8.15 -22.09 11.02
CA ILE A 272 -9.05 -21.87 9.86
C ILE A 272 -8.23 -21.33 8.67
N TYR A 273 -7.36 -20.35 8.94
CA TYR A 273 -6.49 -19.77 7.92
C TYR A 273 -5.56 -20.82 7.29
N GLN A 274 -4.94 -21.67 8.12
CA GLN A 274 -4.04 -22.72 7.63
C GLN A 274 -4.77 -23.77 6.78
N VAL A 275 -6.02 -24.12 7.13
CA VAL A 275 -6.83 -25.04 6.31
C VAL A 275 -7.04 -24.50 4.90
N VAL A 276 -7.27 -23.20 4.74
CA VAL A 276 -7.41 -22.58 3.42
C VAL A 276 -6.08 -22.58 2.66
N LEU A 277 -4.97 -22.26 3.33
CA LEU A 277 -3.64 -22.30 2.72
C LEU A 277 -3.26 -23.70 2.21
N ASP A 278 -3.53 -24.73 3.01
CA ASP A 278 -3.27 -26.12 2.63
C ASP A 278 -4.13 -26.52 1.41
N LYS A 279 -5.40 -26.12 1.40
CA LYS A 279 -6.31 -26.35 0.27
C LYS A 279 -5.89 -25.60 -1.00
N GLU A 280 -5.44 -24.34 -0.89
CA GLU A 280 -4.90 -23.58 -2.02
C GLU A 280 -3.66 -24.29 -2.60
N LYS A 281 -2.76 -24.77 -1.73
CA LYS A 281 -1.57 -25.52 -2.14
C LYS A 281 -1.92 -26.80 -2.88
N ASP A 282 -2.92 -27.54 -2.41
CA ASP A 282 -3.41 -28.74 -3.10
C ASP A 282 -3.97 -28.40 -4.49
N TYR A 283 -4.76 -27.34 -4.61
CA TYR A 283 -5.29 -26.86 -5.90
C TYR A 283 -4.19 -26.40 -6.85
N LEU A 284 -3.17 -25.70 -6.36
CA LEU A 284 -1.99 -25.35 -7.16
C LEU A 284 -1.24 -26.61 -7.62
N GLY A 285 -1.18 -27.66 -6.79
CA GLY A 285 -0.64 -28.97 -7.17
C GLY A 285 -1.42 -29.63 -8.30
N ILE A 286 -2.75 -29.55 -8.26
CA ILE A 286 -3.63 -30.03 -9.33
C ILE A 286 -3.40 -29.22 -10.61
N LEU A 287 -3.42 -27.89 -10.54
CA LEU A 287 -3.21 -27.03 -11.71
C LEU A 287 -1.85 -27.28 -12.36
N LYS A 288 -0.81 -27.51 -11.56
CA LYS A 288 0.51 -27.91 -12.05
C LYS A 288 0.49 -29.26 -12.75
N ASN A 289 -0.23 -30.24 -12.21
CA ASN A 289 -0.37 -31.54 -12.88
C ASN A 289 -1.11 -31.39 -14.23
N VAL A 290 -2.15 -30.57 -14.29
CA VAL A 290 -2.87 -30.27 -15.54
C VAL A 290 -1.96 -29.54 -16.53
N GLU A 291 -1.15 -28.60 -16.05
CA GLU A 291 -0.12 -27.93 -16.85
C GLU A 291 0.90 -28.93 -17.41
N ASP A 292 1.40 -29.87 -16.61
CA ASP A 292 2.47 -30.79 -17.01
C ASP A 292 1.95 -31.89 -17.96
N ASN A 293 0.67 -32.28 -17.86
CA ASN A 293 0.11 -33.44 -18.56
C ASN A 293 -0.99 -33.08 -19.58
N TRP A 294 -1.10 -31.81 -19.99
CA TRP A 294 -2.17 -31.32 -20.87
C TRP A 294 -2.31 -32.08 -22.20
N GLU A 295 -1.24 -32.69 -22.72
CA GLU A 295 -1.26 -33.48 -23.96
C GLU A 295 -1.98 -34.84 -23.80
N THR A 296 -2.14 -35.29 -22.56
CA THR A 296 -2.60 -36.64 -22.21
C THR A 296 -3.88 -36.68 -21.36
N LEU A 297 -4.42 -35.50 -21.01
CA LEU A 297 -5.68 -35.31 -20.28
C LEU A 297 -6.89 -35.30 -21.24
#